data_AF-A0A8B6DCT4-F1
#
_entry.id   AF-A0A8B6DCT4-F1
#
_cell.length_a   1.000
_cell.length_b   1.000
_cell.length_c   1.000
_cell.angle_alpha   90.00
_cell.angle_beta   90.00
_cell.angle_gamma   90.00
#
_symmetry.space_group_name_H-M   'P 1'
#
loop_
_entity.id
_entity.type
_entity.pdbx_description
1 polymer ?
#
loop_
_entity_poly.entity_id
_entity_poly.type
_entity_poly.pdbx_seq_one_letter_code
_entity_poly.pdbx_strand_id
1 'polypeptide(L)'
;MSATSENDESFREAACNGDKDSLKKLLETFSINVNSQNPVNGWSALHWGCKRNHKGVVEFLLQKGANKDLLTAKGEKPVDLTTSEDLFNLLGGSGNRIAILQKNESSFTPNYLANPVFPYTQPVADLESTNLNGVESVHTQQKSIEVKTTAPTIQTHQKSIEVKTMQGLNENELVLKIRVAYLDDRDFIEVEMEKSNLTYESLKSVMCKELGVERRLINKIRKLPNTILRKDKDVQRLCDFQELEVVLTNKVPPAGAGMRGLAAPIKNQEVLY
;
A
#
# COMPACT_ATOMS: atom_id res chain seq x y z
N MET A 1 29.37 2.39 14.64
CA MET A 1 28.40 3.43 15.02
C MET A 1 28.60 3.68 16.51
N SER A 2 28.65 4.93 16.95
CA SER A 2 28.90 5.28 18.36
C SER A 2 27.69 4.90 19.22
N ALA A 3 27.90 4.42 20.45
CA ALA A 3 26.82 4.00 21.36
C ALA A 3 25.75 5.10 21.59
N THR A 4 26.11 6.38 21.39
CA THR A 4 25.18 7.51 21.43
C THR A 4 24.13 7.48 20.32
N SER A 5 24.46 7.00 19.12
CA SER A 5 23.51 6.96 18.00
C SER A 5 22.45 5.87 18.18
N GLU A 6 22.83 4.76 18.82
CA GLU A 6 21.93 3.63 19.10
C GLU A 6 20.89 4.01 20.16
N ASN A 7 21.29 4.73 21.21
CA ASN A 7 20.38 5.23 22.23
C ASN A 7 19.40 6.28 21.66
N ASP A 8 19.88 7.19 20.82
CA ASP A 8 19.03 8.17 20.12
C ASP A 8 18.02 7.48 19.19
N GLU A 9 18.42 6.37 18.55
CA GLU A 9 17.54 5.55 17.72
C GLU A 9 16.48 4.84 18.55
N SER A 10 16.88 4.16 19.63
CA SER A 10 15.97 3.51 20.58
C SER A 10 14.97 4.50 21.19
N PHE A 11 15.41 5.73 21.48
CA PHE A 11 14.53 6.80 21.95
C PHE A 11 13.47 7.20 20.91
N ARG A 12 13.86 7.34 19.63
CA ARG A 12 12.89 7.62 18.56
C ARG A 12 11.94 6.43 18.34
N GLU A 13 12.43 5.19 18.47
CA GLU A 13 11.62 3.99 18.36
C GLU A 13 10.57 3.90 19.48
N ALA A 14 10.95 4.17 20.73
CA ALA A 14 10.01 4.21 21.85
C ALA A 14 8.90 5.25 21.62
N ALA A 15 9.24 6.43 21.07
CA ALA A 15 8.25 7.43 20.68
C ALA A 15 7.36 6.98 19.52
N CYS A 16 7.91 6.22 18.57
CA CYS A 16 7.19 5.60 17.46
C CYS A 16 6.21 4.52 17.93
N ASN A 17 6.53 3.79 19.00
CA ASN A 17 5.67 2.76 19.57
C ASN A 17 4.65 3.31 20.58
N GLY A 18 4.79 4.58 20.98
CA GLY A 18 3.93 5.20 21.98
C GLY A 18 4.30 4.82 23.42
N ASP A 19 5.48 4.24 23.64
CA ASP A 19 5.93 3.77 24.94
C ASP A 19 6.55 4.91 25.77
N LYS A 20 5.70 5.58 26.55
CA LYS A 20 6.09 6.67 27.44
C LYS A 20 7.03 6.21 28.56
N ASP A 21 6.93 4.97 29.03
CA ASP A 21 7.71 4.51 30.18
C ASP A 21 9.14 4.15 29.76
N SER A 22 9.30 3.55 28.58
CA SER A 22 10.63 3.38 27.96
C SER A 22 11.30 4.72 27.68
N LEU A 23 10.57 5.74 27.20
CA LEU A 23 11.13 7.09 27.01
C LEU A 23 11.65 7.71 28.31
N LYS A 24 10.89 7.57 29.42
CA LYS A 24 11.35 8.05 30.74
C LYS A 24 12.62 7.33 31.16
N LYS A 25 12.61 5.99 31.10
CA LYS A 25 13.76 5.17 31.51
C LYS A 25 15.01 5.50 30.70
N LEU A 26 14.88 5.72 29.40
CA LEU A 26 15.98 6.08 28.51
C LEU A 26 16.57 7.45 28.87
N LEU A 27 15.75 8.45 29.18
CA LEU A 27 16.20 9.78 29.61
C LEU A 27 16.85 9.78 31.01
N GLU A 28 16.44 8.87 31.89
CA GLU A 28 17.03 8.71 33.21
C GLU A 28 18.36 7.95 33.17
N THR A 29 18.47 6.98 32.26
CA THR A 29 19.66 6.10 32.16
C THR A 29 20.76 6.74 31.31
N PHE A 30 20.40 7.49 30.27
CA PHE A 30 21.33 8.01 29.29
C PHE A 30 21.12 9.51 29.04
N SER A 31 22.22 10.20 28.72
CA SER A 31 22.17 11.60 28.27
C SER A 31 21.75 11.67 26.80
N ILE A 32 20.44 11.61 26.55
CA ILE A 32 19.84 11.62 25.21
C ILE A 32 19.37 13.03 24.85
N ASN A 33 19.65 13.46 23.62
CA ASN A 33 19.08 14.70 23.09
C ASN A 33 17.64 14.44 22.62
N VAL A 34 16.66 15.03 23.29
CA VAL A 34 15.22 14.93 22.95
C VAL A 34 14.93 15.38 21.51
N ASN A 35 15.74 16.31 20.98
CA ASN A 35 15.64 16.85 19.64
C ASN A 35 16.52 16.11 18.62
N SER A 36 17.09 14.95 18.96
CA SER A 36 17.89 14.16 18.01
C SER A 36 17.04 13.78 16.79
N GLN A 37 17.61 13.98 15.61
CA GLN A 37 16.95 13.69 14.34
C GLN A 37 17.57 12.46 13.70
N ASN A 38 16.72 11.62 13.09
CA ASN A 38 17.18 10.53 12.25
C ASN A 38 17.92 11.10 11.02
N PRO A 39 19.16 10.66 10.72
CA PRO A 39 19.93 11.16 9.57
C PRO A 39 19.25 10.94 8.21
N VAL A 40 18.35 9.97 8.08
CA VAL A 40 17.72 9.65 6.78
C VAL A 40 16.58 10.59 6.43
N ASN A 41 15.67 10.85 7.37
CA ASN A 41 14.44 11.61 7.10
C ASN A 41 14.35 12.93 7.90
N GLY A 42 15.27 13.18 8.83
CA GLY A 42 15.25 14.34 9.72
C GLY A 42 14.17 14.25 10.82
N TRP A 43 13.63 13.07 11.13
CA TRP A 43 12.56 12.95 12.11
C TRP A 43 13.10 12.86 13.54
N SER A 44 12.55 13.67 14.43
CA SER A 44 12.76 13.54 15.87
C SER A 44 11.68 12.67 16.54
N ALA A 45 11.86 12.34 17.82
CA ALA A 45 10.86 11.62 18.61
C ALA A 45 9.48 12.31 18.58
N LEU A 46 9.45 13.65 18.58
CA LEU A 46 8.20 14.43 18.52
C LEU A 46 7.46 14.21 17.20
N HIS A 47 8.17 14.16 16.07
CA HIS A 47 7.57 13.89 14.76
C HIS A 47 6.90 12.51 14.72
N TRP A 48 7.55 11.49 15.26
CA TRP A 48 7.00 10.13 15.34
C TRP A 48 5.75 10.07 16.22
N GLY A 49 5.80 10.68 17.41
CA GLY A 49 4.65 10.76 18.31
C GLY A 49 3.45 11.48 17.68
N CYS A 50 3.70 12.57 16.94
CA CYS A 50 2.65 13.33 16.24
C CYS A 50 2.02 12.53 15.10
N LYS A 51 2.83 11.93 14.22
CA LYS A 51 2.35 11.14 13.07
C LYS A 51 1.47 9.96 13.48
N ARG A 52 1.82 9.30 14.60
CA ARG A 52 1.12 8.12 15.11
C ARG A 52 0.05 8.43 16.15
N ASN A 53 -0.21 9.71 16.39
CA ASN A 53 -1.24 10.18 17.32
C ASN A 53 -1.04 9.70 18.78
N HIS A 54 0.20 9.61 19.24
CA HIS A 54 0.52 9.21 20.61
C HIS A 54 0.51 10.42 21.57
N LYS A 55 -0.69 10.89 21.92
CA LYS A 55 -0.91 12.10 22.76
C LYS A 55 -0.07 12.11 24.05
N GLY A 56 -0.08 11.03 24.82
CA GLY A 56 0.67 10.96 26.09
C GLY A 56 2.19 11.02 25.93
N VAL A 57 2.72 10.54 24.79
CA VAL A 57 4.14 10.68 24.43
C VAL A 57 4.45 12.10 23.98
N VAL A 58 3.60 12.71 23.16
CA VAL A 58 3.77 14.10 22.70
C VAL A 58 3.80 15.06 23.88
N GLU A 59 2.84 14.94 24.81
CA GLU A 59 2.82 15.74 26.04
C GLU A 59 4.10 15.56 26.85
N PHE A 60 4.56 14.32 27.00
CA PHE A 60 5.80 14.03 27.71
C PHE A 60 7.04 14.63 27.04
N LEU A 61 7.16 14.51 25.72
CA LEU A 61 8.26 15.09 24.96
C LEU A 61 8.27 16.62 25.05
N LEU A 62 7.10 17.26 24.97
CA LEU A 62 6.97 18.70 25.17
C LEU A 62 7.39 19.13 26.58
N GLN A 63 6.98 18.38 27.61
CA GLN A 63 7.43 18.61 28.99
C GLN A 63 8.95 18.49 29.15
N LYS A 64 9.60 17.65 28.34
CA LYS A 64 11.06 17.46 28.32
C LYS A 64 11.78 18.43 27.38
N GLY A 65 11.11 19.45 26.85
CA GLY A 65 11.72 20.50 26.04
C GLY A 65 11.90 20.13 24.57
N ALA A 66 11.08 19.22 24.03
CA ALA A 66 11.06 18.96 22.60
C ALA A 66 10.67 20.22 21.81
N ASN A 67 11.43 20.51 20.76
CA ASN A 67 11.21 21.66 19.90
C ASN A 67 10.06 21.37 18.92
N LYS A 68 8.95 22.10 19.09
CA LYS A 68 7.75 22.01 18.23
C LYS A 68 7.91 22.64 16.85
N ASP A 69 8.96 23.43 16.63
CA ASP A 69 9.26 24.12 15.37
C ASP A 69 10.36 23.42 14.56
N LEU A 70 10.88 22.30 15.04
CA LEU A 70 11.92 21.53 14.37
C LEU A 70 11.40 20.98 13.05
N LEU A 71 12.18 21.08 11.96
CA LEU A 71 11.74 20.66 10.63
C LEU A 71 12.32 19.30 10.24
N THR A 72 11.53 18.48 9.55
CA THR A 72 12.01 17.26 8.89
C THR A 72 12.86 17.58 7.66
N ALA A 73 13.48 16.57 7.04
CA ALA A 73 14.17 16.73 5.76
C ALA A 73 13.23 17.20 4.62
N LYS A 74 11.92 17.03 4.78
CA LYS A 74 10.89 17.54 3.85
C LYS A 74 10.42 18.95 4.18
N GLY A 75 10.91 19.56 5.25
CA GLY A 75 10.48 20.88 5.71
C GLY A 75 9.13 20.88 6.43
N GLU A 76 8.70 19.74 6.97
CA GLU A 76 7.44 19.61 7.73
C GLU A 76 7.69 19.86 9.22
N LYS A 77 6.81 20.60 9.90
CA LYS A 77 6.79 20.70 11.36
C LYS A 77 6.07 19.51 11.98
N PRO A 78 6.29 19.19 13.27
CA PRO A 78 5.55 18.17 14.00
C PRO A 78 4.03 18.35 13.91
N VAL A 79 3.55 19.61 13.95
CA VAL A 79 2.12 19.94 13.84
C VAL A 79 1.54 19.55 12.48
N ASP A 80 2.31 19.64 11.39
CA ASP A 80 1.87 19.31 10.04
C ASP A 80 1.65 17.80 9.86
N LEU A 81 2.30 16.99 10.69
CA LEU A 81 2.17 15.53 10.71
C LEU A 81 1.01 15.04 11.59
N THR A 82 0.33 15.93 12.32
CA THR A 82 -0.76 15.53 13.21
C THR A 82 -2.04 15.23 12.45
N THR A 83 -2.60 14.05 12.71
CA THR A 83 -3.92 13.70 12.17
C THR A 83 -5.04 14.08 13.12
N SER A 84 -4.78 14.24 14.42
CA SER A 84 -5.81 14.54 15.43
C SER A 84 -5.90 16.04 15.74
N GLU A 85 -7.13 16.49 16.00
CA GLU A 85 -7.41 17.88 16.38
C GLU A 85 -6.83 18.23 17.76
N ASP A 86 -6.93 17.30 18.71
CA ASP A 86 -6.33 17.42 20.04
C ASP A 86 -4.82 17.73 19.99
N LEU A 87 -4.05 16.98 19.20
CA LEU A 87 -2.62 17.20 19.07
C LEU A 87 -2.29 18.46 18.30
N PHE A 88 -3.09 18.78 17.29
CA PHE A 88 -2.95 20.02 16.54
C PHE A 88 -3.08 21.24 17.46
N ASN A 89 -4.10 21.25 18.32
CA ASN A 89 -4.32 22.29 19.31
C ASN A 89 -3.21 22.31 20.37
N LEU A 90 -2.75 21.14 20.83
CA LEU A 90 -1.66 21.01 21.82
C LEU A 90 -0.36 21.65 21.34
N LEU A 91 -0.05 21.54 20.04
CA LEU A 91 1.17 22.10 19.45
C LEU A 91 1.03 23.58 19.08
N GLY A 92 -0.15 24.19 19.30
CA GLY A 92 -0.42 25.58 18.96
C GLY A 92 -0.65 25.82 17.48
N GLY A 93 -1.21 24.82 16.77
CA GLY A 93 -1.62 24.97 15.38
C GLY A 93 -2.68 26.07 15.23
N SER A 94 -2.34 27.14 14.52
CA SER A 94 -3.26 28.25 14.24
C SER A 94 -3.47 28.34 12.73
N GLY A 95 -4.46 27.60 12.20
CA GLY A 95 -4.75 27.59 10.76
C GLY A 95 -5.77 26.54 10.30
N ASN A 96 -6.26 26.69 9.05
CA ASN A 96 -7.15 25.73 8.41
C ASN A 96 -6.42 24.42 8.09
N ARG A 97 -6.60 23.41 8.96
CA ARG A 97 -6.03 22.04 8.85
C ARG A 97 -6.22 21.38 7.48
N ILE A 98 -7.28 21.74 6.74
CA ILE A 98 -7.59 21.20 5.41
C ILE A 98 -6.50 21.51 4.37
N ALA A 99 -5.87 22.69 4.43
CA ALA A 99 -4.84 23.07 3.46
C ALA A 99 -3.51 22.33 3.66
N ILE A 100 -3.20 21.96 4.91
CA ILE A 100 -1.95 21.26 5.27
C ILE A 100 -1.99 19.80 4.76
N LEU A 101 -3.14 19.14 4.92
CA LEU A 101 -3.35 17.76 4.44
C LEU A 101 -3.32 17.66 2.91
N GLN A 102 -3.81 18.69 2.19
CA GLN A 102 -3.79 18.73 0.73
C GLN A 102 -2.40 18.95 0.12
N LYS A 103 -1.49 19.62 0.84
CA LYS A 103 -0.12 19.90 0.35
C LYS A 103 0.76 18.65 0.30
N ASN A 104 0.43 17.62 1.07
CA ASN A 104 1.20 16.38 1.18
C ASN A 104 0.85 15.32 0.11
N GLU A 105 -0.17 15.57 -0.71
CA GLU A 105 -0.26 14.90 -2.01
C GLU A 105 0.70 15.61 -2.96
N SER A 106 1.90 15.04 -3.13
CA SER A 106 2.79 15.42 -4.23
C SER A 106 1.95 15.49 -5.50
N SER A 107 1.75 16.71 -6.04
CA SER A 107 0.84 17.01 -7.14
C SER A 107 1.03 15.98 -8.25
N PHE A 108 0.16 14.97 -8.28
CA PHE A 108 0.13 14.01 -9.36
C PHE A 108 -0.45 14.77 -10.54
N THR A 109 0.44 15.33 -11.36
CA THR A 109 0.05 15.90 -12.64
C THR A 109 0.21 14.79 -13.67
N PRO A 110 -0.89 14.23 -14.22
CA PRO A 110 -0.82 13.27 -15.30
C PRO A 110 0.07 13.77 -16.45
N ASN A 111 0.88 12.88 -17.05
CA ASN A 111 1.87 13.27 -18.06
C ASN A 111 1.28 14.06 -19.24
N TYR A 112 0.03 13.80 -19.64
CA TYR A 112 -0.64 14.52 -20.73
C TYR A 112 -1.08 15.95 -20.37
N LEU A 113 -1.18 16.29 -19.07
CA LEU A 113 -1.41 17.66 -18.59
C LEU A 113 -0.08 18.41 -18.42
N ALA A 114 0.96 17.71 -17.95
CA ALA A 114 2.31 18.28 -17.85
C ALA A 114 2.94 18.52 -19.23
N ASN A 115 2.65 17.63 -20.19
CA ASN A 115 3.15 17.64 -21.55
C ASN A 115 1.97 17.43 -22.53
N PRO A 116 1.14 18.46 -22.80
CA PRO A 116 0.04 18.32 -23.74
C PRO A 116 0.57 17.99 -25.14
N VAL A 117 -0.04 16.99 -25.79
CA VAL A 117 0.33 16.54 -27.14
C VAL A 117 -0.03 17.63 -28.17
N PHE A 118 0.92 17.85 -29.08
CA PHE A 118 1.07 18.88 -30.10
C PHE A 118 -0.13 19.15 -31.05
N PRO A 119 -0.18 20.34 -31.70
CA PRO A 119 -1.37 20.99 -32.27
C PRO A 119 -1.86 20.43 -33.63
N TYR A 120 -2.09 19.12 -33.74
CA TYR A 120 -2.57 18.51 -34.98
C TYR A 120 -4.05 18.12 -35.00
N THR A 121 -4.81 18.41 -33.93
CA THR A 121 -6.27 18.48 -34.05
C THR A 121 -6.65 19.89 -34.49
N GLN A 122 -6.50 20.18 -35.79
CA GLN A 122 -7.23 21.28 -36.42
C GLN A 122 -8.57 20.73 -36.90
N PRO A 123 -9.71 21.21 -36.39
CA PRO A 123 -11.01 20.95 -36.98
C PRO A 123 -11.41 22.14 -37.84
N VAL A 124 -11.42 22.01 -39.17
CA VAL A 124 -12.29 22.73 -40.12
C VAL A 124 -12.02 22.12 -41.52
N ALA A 125 -13.00 21.50 -42.17
CA ALA A 125 -14.02 22.16 -42.99
C ALA A 125 -13.37 23.05 -44.06
N ASP A 126 -13.26 22.51 -45.29
CA ASP A 126 -13.69 23.17 -46.52
C ASP A 126 -13.60 22.17 -47.68
N LEU A 127 -14.79 21.76 -48.12
CA LEU A 127 -15.03 21.17 -49.43
C LEU A 127 -15.01 22.33 -50.44
N GLU A 128 -13.89 22.55 -51.12
CA GLU A 128 -13.93 23.27 -52.39
C GLU A 128 -13.25 22.48 -53.52
N SER A 129 -14.02 22.43 -54.58
CA SER A 129 -13.97 21.64 -55.79
C SER A 129 -12.79 21.94 -56.72
N THR A 130 -12.41 20.88 -57.44
CA THR A 130 -12.04 20.84 -58.87
C THR A 130 -10.63 21.30 -59.32
N ASN A 131 -9.86 20.29 -59.76
CA ASN A 131 -9.20 20.16 -61.09
C ASN A 131 -8.07 21.16 -61.42
N LEU A 132 -6.84 20.79 -61.81
CA LEU A 132 -6.42 19.83 -62.85
C LEU A 132 -4.89 19.60 -62.80
N ASN A 133 -4.50 18.42 -63.27
CA ASN A 133 -3.23 18.06 -63.95
C ASN A 133 -1.98 17.70 -63.14
N GLY A 134 -1.53 16.45 -63.34
CA GLY A 134 -0.15 16.05 -63.09
C GLY A 134 -0.03 14.59 -62.68
N VAL A 135 -0.22 13.69 -63.64
CA VAL A 135 0.08 12.25 -63.55
C VAL A 135 1.44 11.96 -62.91
N GLU A 136 1.47 11.08 -61.91
CA GLU A 136 2.33 9.87 -61.92
C GLU A 136 2.01 8.96 -60.73
N SER A 137 1.58 7.74 -61.06
CA SER A 137 1.33 6.64 -60.14
C SER A 137 2.55 5.74 -60.11
N VAL A 138 3.34 5.67 -59.02
CA VAL A 138 4.23 4.51 -58.81
C VAL A 138 4.49 4.19 -57.33
N HIS A 139 3.88 3.08 -56.91
CA HIS A 139 4.37 2.01 -56.02
C HIS A 139 5.00 2.35 -54.66
N THR A 140 4.31 1.81 -53.65
CA THR A 140 4.84 1.07 -52.49
C THR A 140 6.31 0.63 -52.63
N GLN A 141 7.18 1.18 -51.79
CA GLN A 141 8.43 0.51 -51.40
C GLN A 141 8.64 0.67 -49.89
N GLN A 142 8.50 -0.45 -49.19
CA GLN A 142 9.16 -0.66 -47.91
C GLN A 142 10.66 -0.47 -48.12
N LYS A 143 11.27 0.44 -47.38
CA LYS A 143 12.71 0.50 -47.23
C LYS A 143 13.04 0.73 -45.77
N SER A 144 13.57 -0.33 -45.16
CA SER A 144 14.29 -0.33 -43.90
C SER A 144 15.41 0.72 -43.97
N ILE A 145 15.41 1.65 -43.01
CA ILE A 145 16.52 2.56 -42.79
C ILE A 145 17.02 2.29 -41.37
N GLU A 146 18.17 1.64 -41.28
CA GLU A 146 19.00 1.60 -40.08
C GLU A 146 19.49 3.02 -39.78
N VAL A 147 19.20 3.53 -38.59
CA VAL A 147 19.88 4.71 -38.04
C VAL A 147 20.44 4.35 -36.68
N LYS A 148 21.78 4.32 -36.63
CA LYS A 148 22.58 4.25 -35.42
C LYS A 148 22.47 5.58 -34.69
N THR A 149 21.90 5.58 -33.49
CA THR A 149 22.22 6.62 -32.50
C THR A 149 22.21 6.03 -31.09
N THR A 150 23.33 6.25 -30.42
CA THR A 150 23.79 5.73 -29.13
C THR A 150 23.01 6.29 -27.95
N ALA A 151 22.42 5.41 -27.13
CA ALA A 151 21.91 5.75 -25.80
C ALA A 151 23.02 5.55 -24.74
N PRO A 152 23.19 6.45 -23.76
CA PRO A 152 24.20 6.31 -22.73
C PRO A 152 23.78 5.32 -21.64
N THR A 153 24.73 4.46 -21.29
CA THR A 153 24.71 3.50 -20.18
C THR A 153 24.85 4.24 -18.84
N ILE A 154 23.90 4.07 -17.92
CA ILE A 154 24.13 4.30 -16.49
C ILE A 154 24.20 2.93 -15.81
N GLN A 155 25.40 2.58 -15.35
CA GLN A 155 25.64 1.42 -14.51
C GLN A 155 25.26 1.79 -13.07
N THR A 156 24.19 1.19 -12.54
CA THR A 156 23.96 1.15 -11.10
C THR A 156 24.53 -0.14 -10.55
N HIS A 157 25.66 -0.05 -9.86
CA HIS A 157 26.14 -1.08 -8.95
C HIS A 157 25.12 -1.26 -7.82
N GLN A 158 24.36 -2.34 -7.84
CA GLN A 158 23.76 -2.91 -6.64
C GLN A 158 24.42 -4.26 -6.38
N LYS A 159 25.26 -4.28 -5.35
CA LYS A 159 25.81 -5.49 -4.76
C LYS A 159 24.67 -6.17 -4.00
N SER A 160 24.06 -7.16 -4.63
CA SER A 160 23.03 -8.02 -4.04
C SER A 160 23.66 -8.86 -2.93
N ILE A 161 23.09 -8.76 -1.74
CA ILE A 161 23.31 -9.70 -0.65
C ILE A 161 22.54 -10.97 -1.02
N GLU A 162 23.24 -12.08 -1.16
CA GLU A 162 22.64 -13.40 -1.37
C GLU A 162 21.83 -13.80 -0.13
N VAL A 163 20.51 -13.86 -0.28
CA VAL A 163 19.68 -14.69 0.59
C VAL A 163 19.19 -15.85 -0.28
N LYS A 164 19.83 -16.99 -0.10
CA LYS A 164 19.34 -18.27 -0.64
C LYS A 164 18.12 -18.67 0.18
N THR A 165 16.96 -18.69 -0.47
CA THR A 165 15.88 -19.60 -0.08
C THR A 165 15.38 -20.30 -1.33
N MET A 166 15.48 -21.63 -1.30
CA MET A 166 15.18 -22.53 -2.40
C MET A 166 13.69 -22.77 -2.52
N GLN A 167 13.13 -22.63 -3.72
CA GLN A 167 12.32 -23.64 -4.42
C GLN A 167 11.78 -23.01 -5.72
N GLY A 168 11.86 -23.75 -6.82
CA GLY A 168 11.67 -23.24 -8.17
C GLY A 168 10.30 -22.60 -8.38
N LEU A 169 10.30 -21.33 -8.79
CA LEU A 169 9.10 -20.68 -9.28
C LEU A 169 8.77 -21.30 -10.63
N ASN A 170 7.82 -22.22 -10.65
CA ASN A 170 7.09 -22.49 -11.89
C ASN A 170 6.44 -21.17 -12.30
N GLU A 171 6.93 -20.53 -13.36
CA GLU A 171 6.39 -19.23 -13.84
C GLU A 171 4.87 -19.29 -14.13
N ASN A 172 4.35 -20.51 -14.32
CA ASN A 172 2.96 -20.81 -14.63
C ASN A 172 2.05 -20.95 -13.41
N GLU A 173 2.55 -20.83 -12.18
CA GLU A 173 1.75 -20.93 -10.96
C GLU A 173 1.53 -19.57 -10.32
N LEU A 174 0.35 -19.39 -9.73
CA LEU A 174 -0.08 -18.23 -8.96
C LEU A 174 -0.40 -18.71 -7.55
N VAL A 175 0.24 -18.11 -6.54
CA VAL A 175 -0.03 -18.41 -5.13
C VAL A 175 -0.93 -17.33 -4.55
N LEU A 176 -2.03 -17.71 -3.90
CA LEU A 176 -2.99 -16.77 -3.30
C LEU A 176 -3.20 -17.07 -1.82
N LYS A 177 -3.43 -16.03 -1.02
CA LYS A 177 -3.76 -16.14 0.41
C LYS A 177 -5.26 -16.01 0.57
N ILE A 178 -5.96 -17.06 0.98
CA ILE A 178 -7.42 -17.06 1.06
C ILE A 178 -7.91 -17.31 2.49
N ARG A 179 -9.04 -16.70 2.85
CA ARG A 179 -9.77 -17.00 4.09
C ARG A 179 -11.26 -16.75 3.96
N VAL A 180 -12.03 -17.20 4.95
CA VAL A 180 -13.45 -16.87 5.08
C VAL A 180 -13.61 -15.58 5.87
N ALA A 181 -14.43 -14.65 5.37
CA ALA A 181 -14.70 -13.38 6.06
C ALA A 181 -15.56 -13.57 7.32
N TYR A 182 -15.36 -12.70 8.32
CA TYR A 182 -16.16 -12.63 9.55
C TYR A 182 -16.15 -13.92 10.39
N LEU A 183 -15.06 -14.69 10.28
CA LEU A 183 -14.71 -15.71 11.25
C LEU A 183 -13.73 -15.13 12.28
N ASP A 184 -13.72 -15.71 13.47
CA ASP A 184 -12.71 -15.40 14.50
C ASP A 184 -11.31 -15.83 14.06
N ASP A 185 -11.24 -16.75 13.10
CA ASP A 185 -10.03 -17.15 12.42
C ASP A 185 -9.55 -16.05 11.45
N ARG A 186 -8.36 -15.51 11.73
CA ARG A 186 -7.71 -14.48 10.91
C ARG A 186 -6.66 -15.05 9.99
N ASP A 187 -6.36 -16.34 10.10
CA ASP A 187 -5.27 -16.96 9.37
C ASP A 187 -5.64 -17.10 7.89
N PHE A 188 -4.63 -16.96 7.05
CA PHE A 188 -4.76 -17.17 5.62
C PHE A 188 -4.19 -18.53 5.27
N ILE A 189 -4.86 -19.21 4.35
CA ILE A 189 -4.39 -20.44 3.73
C ILE A 189 -3.79 -20.06 2.38
N GLU A 190 -2.58 -20.54 2.11
CA GLU A 190 -1.93 -20.37 0.81
C GLU A 190 -2.42 -21.46 -0.15
N VAL A 191 -2.82 -21.04 -1.34
CA VAL A 191 -3.37 -21.92 -2.37
C VAL A 191 -2.71 -21.63 -3.70
N GLU A 192 -2.31 -22.71 -4.37
CA GLU A 192 -1.63 -22.67 -5.66
C GLU A 192 -2.64 -22.89 -6.80
N MET A 193 -2.53 -22.09 -7.85
CA MET A 193 -3.39 -22.14 -9.03
C MET A 193 -2.57 -21.95 -10.30
N GLU A 194 -2.96 -22.62 -11.38
CA GLU A 194 -2.30 -22.47 -12.67
C GLU A 194 -2.75 -21.18 -13.39
N LYS A 195 -1.80 -20.34 -13.82
CA LYS A 195 -2.06 -19.08 -14.54
C LYS A 195 -2.74 -19.31 -15.89
N SER A 196 -2.51 -20.47 -16.50
CA SER A 196 -3.08 -20.88 -17.80
C SER A 196 -4.61 -20.93 -17.80
N ASN A 197 -5.24 -21.19 -16.64
CA ASN A 197 -6.69 -21.37 -16.52
C ASN A 197 -7.30 -20.50 -15.41
N LEU A 198 -6.85 -19.25 -15.33
CA LEU A 198 -7.30 -18.31 -14.32
C LEU A 198 -8.65 -17.66 -14.71
N THR A 199 -9.74 -18.28 -14.27
CA THR A 199 -11.11 -17.78 -14.43
C THR A 199 -11.73 -17.52 -13.06
N TYR A 200 -12.79 -16.74 -13.01
CA TYR A 200 -13.56 -16.54 -11.79
C TYR A 200 -14.14 -17.86 -11.28
N GLU A 201 -14.50 -18.76 -12.20
CA GLU A 201 -15.05 -20.04 -11.84
C GLU A 201 -14.02 -21.04 -11.32
N SER A 202 -12.83 -21.08 -11.90
CA SER A 202 -11.74 -21.91 -11.38
C SER A 202 -11.32 -21.43 -9.99
N LEU A 203 -11.18 -20.11 -9.79
CA LEU A 203 -10.91 -19.51 -8.47
C LEU A 203 -11.98 -19.89 -7.45
N LYS A 204 -13.26 -19.71 -7.80
CA LYS A 204 -14.38 -20.02 -6.91
C LYS A 204 -14.40 -21.51 -6.54
N SER A 205 -14.12 -22.40 -7.51
CA SER A 205 -14.07 -23.84 -7.28
C SER A 205 -12.93 -24.25 -6.34
N VAL A 206 -11.73 -23.71 -6.56
CA VAL A 206 -10.56 -23.95 -5.71
C VAL A 206 -10.82 -23.45 -4.29
N MET A 207 -11.37 -22.24 -4.14
CA MET A 207 -11.73 -21.71 -2.82
C MET A 207 -12.77 -22.56 -2.08
N CYS A 208 -13.76 -23.12 -2.78
CA CYS A 208 -14.74 -24.03 -2.16
C CYS A 208 -14.06 -25.27 -1.61
N LYS A 209 -13.13 -25.85 -2.38
CA LYS A 209 -12.40 -27.07 -2.02
C LYS A 209 -11.48 -26.84 -0.82
N GLU A 210 -10.64 -25.80 -0.88
CA GLU A 210 -9.63 -25.54 0.14
C GLU A 210 -10.21 -25.03 1.46
N LEU A 211 -11.32 -24.28 1.41
CA LEU A 211 -12.00 -23.79 2.61
C LEU A 211 -13.09 -24.73 3.13
N GLY A 212 -13.38 -25.84 2.44
CA GLY A 212 -14.46 -26.76 2.79
C GLY A 212 -15.85 -26.10 2.76
N VAL A 213 -16.06 -25.09 1.91
CA VAL A 213 -17.29 -24.31 1.83
C VAL A 213 -18.10 -24.71 0.60
N GLU A 214 -19.41 -24.88 0.77
CA GLU A 214 -20.30 -25.11 -0.36
C GLU A 214 -20.41 -23.88 -1.28
N ARG A 215 -20.33 -24.14 -2.60
CA ARG A 215 -20.40 -23.11 -3.65
C ARG A 215 -21.64 -22.20 -3.59
N ARG A 216 -22.76 -22.72 -3.07
CA ARG A 216 -24.03 -21.98 -2.91
C ARG A 216 -23.98 -20.94 -1.81
N LEU A 217 -23.11 -21.14 -0.82
CA LEU A 217 -22.96 -20.24 0.32
C LEU A 217 -22.06 -19.05 0.01
N ILE A 218 -21.29 -19.08 -1.07
CA ILE A 218 -20.42 -17.97 -1.45
C ILE A 218 -21.27 -16.83 -2.05
N ASN A 219 -21.37 -15.73 -1.29
CA ASN A 219 -22.01 -14.50 -1.73
C ASN A 219 -21.12 -13.70 -2.68
N LYS A 220 -19.89 -13.41 -2.24
CA LYS A 220 -18.91 -12.61 -2.99
C LYS A 220 -17.48 -12.94 -2.57
N ILE A 221 -16.54 -12.70 -3.47
CA ILE A 221 -15.10 -12.81 -3.22
C ILE A 221 -14.50 -11.38 -3.29
N ARG A 222 -13.70 -11.00 -2.30
CA ARG A 222 -13.03 -9.71 -2.25
C ARG A 222 -11.52 -9.87 -2.12
N LYS A 223 -10.75 -9.06 -2.83
CA LYS A 223 -9.33 -8.80 -2.56
C LYS A 223 -9.20 -7.71 -1.50
N LEU A 224 -8.35 -7.94 -0.50
CA LEU A 224 -8.09 -6.95 0.53
C LEU A 224 -7.30 -5.74 -0.02
N PRO A 225 -7.50 -4.54 0.54
CA PRO A 225 -8.40 -4.27 1.67
C PRO A 225 -9.90 -4.26 1.30
N ASN A 226 -10.34 -3.83 0.11
CA ASN A 226 -11.79 -3.69 -0.21
C ASN A 226 -12.16 -3.74 -1.72
N THR A 227 -11.58 -4.65 -2.52
CA THR A 227 -11.89 -4.78 -3.96
C THR A 227 -12.70 -6.03 -4.26
N ILE A 228 -13.86 -5.93 -4.93
CA ILE A 228 -14.67 -7.11 -5.29
C ILE A 228 -14.18 -7.70 -6.62
N LEU A 229 -13.98 -9.01 -6.66
CA LEU A 229 -13.72 -9.77 -7.89
C LEU A 229 -15.07 -10.15 -8.53
N ARG A 230 -15.32 -9.78 -9.80
CA ARG A 230 -16.62 -10.02 -10.46
C ARG A 230 -16.54 -10.85 -11.73
N LYS A 231 -15.38 -10.85 -12.40
CA LYS A 231 -15.18 -11.49 -13.71
C LYS A 231 -13.76 -12.01 -13.86
N ASP A 232 -13.54 -12.82 -14.89
CA ASP A 232 -12.24 -13.45 -15.18
C ASP A 232 -11.11 -12.43 -15.32
N LYS A 233 -11.36 -11.30 -15.99
CA LYS A 233 -10.36 -10.21 -16.12
C LYS A 233 -9.90 -9.62 -14.78
N ASP A 234 -10.71 -9.71 -13.73
CA ASP A 234 -10.30 -9.23 -12.40
C ASP A 234 -9.40 -10.25 -11.72
N VAL A 235 -9.68 -11.54 -11.92
CA VAL A 235 -8.87 -12.65 -11.42
C VAL A 235 -7.52 -12.72 -12.14
N GLN A 236 -7.49 -12.52 -13.46
CA GLN A 236 -6.26 -12.47 -14.28
C GLN A 236 -5.28 -11.36 -13.87
N ARG A 237 -5.75 -10.35 -13.12
CA ARG A 237 -4.91 -9.26 -12.59
C ARG A 237 -4.38 -9.53 -11.19
N LEU A 238 -4.70 -10.69 -10.60
CA LEU A 238 -4.15 -11.09 -9.32
C LEU A 238 -2.65 -11.37 -9.44
N CYS A 239 -1.94 -11.09 -8.37
CA CYS A 239 -0.50 -11.35 -8.25
C CYS A 239 -0.26 -12.28 -7.06
N ASP A 240 0.94 -12.85 -7.00
CA ASP A 240 1.31 -13.77 -5.94
C ASP A 240 1.13 -13.16 -4.55
N PHE A 241 0.72 -14.02 -3.61
CA PHE A 241 0.49 -13.74 -2.20
C PHE A 241 -0.56 -12.66 -1.93
N GLN A 242 -1.39 -12.30 -2.92
CA GLN A 242 -2.51 -11.40 -2.67
C GLN A 242 -3.55 -12.07 -1.77
N GLU A 243 -4.07 -11.27 -0.84
CA GLU A 243 -5.03 -11.71 0.15
C GLU A 243 -6.47 -11.56 -0.35
N LEU A 244 -7.21 -12.66 -0.32
CA LEU A 244 -8.60 -12.76 -0.72
C LEU A 244 -9.46 -13.25 0.44
N GLU A 245 -10.68 -12.75 0.50
CA GLU A 245 -11.69 -13.17 1.45
C GLU A 245 -12.97 -13.59 0.76
N VAL A 246 -13.50 -14.72 1.21
CA VAL A 246 -14.78 -15.26 0.76
C VAL A 246 -15.86 -14.84 1.75
N VAL A 247 -16.85 -14.10 1.28
CA VAL A 247 -18.01 -13.69 2.07
C VAL A 247 -19.15 -14.68 1.84
N LEU A 248 -19.70 -15.22 2.93
CA LEU A 248 -20.80 -16.19 2.86
C LEU A 248 -22.18 -15.50 2.97
N THR A 249 -23.21 -16.08 2.34
CA THR A 249 -24.59 -15.57 2.32
C THR A 249 -25.27 -15.65 3.69
N ASN A 250 -24.93 -16.67 4.50
CA ASN A 250 -25.63 -16.98 5.75
C ASN A 250 -24.95 -16.40 7.01
N LYS A 251 -23.94 -15.55 6.86
CA LYS A 251 -23.34 -14.84 8.00
C LYS A 251 -23.71 -13.36 7.93
N VAL A 252 -24.72 -12.99 8.72
CA VAL A 252 -24.98 -11.60 9.08
C VAL A 252 -23.68 -11.05 9.68
N PRO A 253 -23.15 -9.91 9.20
CA PRO A 253 -21.99 -9.29 9.85
C PRO A 253 -22.37 -9.02 11.31
N PRO A 254 -21.54 -9.38 12.31
CA PRO A 254 -21.90 -9.20 13.69
C PRO A 254 -22.08 -7.71 13.95
N ALA A 255 -23.34 -7.28 14.07
CA ALA A 255 -23.69 -5.99 14.63
C ALA A 255 -23.17 -5.98 16.07
N GLY A 256 -22.39 -4.95 16.42
CA GLY A 256 -21.80 -4.84 17.75
C GLY A 256 -22.85 -4.97 18.84
N ALA A 257 -22.71 -6.00 19.66
CA ALA A 257 -23.29 -6.10 20.99
C ALA A 257 -22.56 -7.22 21.74
N GLY A 258 -21.83 -6.86 22.79
CA GLY A 258 -21.30 -7.84 23.72
C GLY A 258 -22.46 -8.58 24.40
N MET A 259 -22.39 -9.91 24.45
CA MET A 259 -22.87 -10.70 25.58
C MET A 259 -22.42 -12.15 25.45
N ARG A 260 -22.24 -12.76 26.62
CA ARG A 260 -21.60 -14.05 26.89
C ARG A 260 -22.24 -15.23 26.15
N GLY A 261 -21.36 -16.10 25.65
CA GLY A 261 -21.37 -17.55 25.86
C GLY A 261 -22.61 -18.34 25.47
N LEU A 262 -22.49 -19.12 24.40
CA LEU A 262 -23.08 -20.45 24.33
C LEU A 262 -22.12 -21.39 23.58
N ALA A 263 -21.56 -22.35 24.32
CA ALA A 263 -20.87 -23.51 23.80
C ALA A 263 -21.90 -24.58 23.38
N ALA A 264 -21.64 -25.30 22.29
CA ALA A 264 -21.64 -26.77 22.25
C ALA A 264 -21.25 -27.31 20.85
N PRO A 265 -20.66 -28.53 20.78
CA PRO A 265 -19.92 -29.04 19.63
C PRO A 265 -20.77 -29.95 18.74
N ILE A 266 -20.44 -30.05 17.45
CA ILE A 266 -21.01 -31.06 16.55
C ILE A 266 -20.05 -32.25 16.50
N LYS A 267 -20.54 -33.37 17.03
CA LYS A 267 -19.90 -34.70 17.06
C LYS A 267 -19.94 -35.37 15.68
N ASN A 268 -18.94 -36.24 15.49
CA ASN A 268 -18.83 -37.31 14.50
C ASN A 268 -20.12 -38.13 14.31
N GLN A 269 -20.38 -38.54 13.07
CA GLN A 269 -21.02 -39.80 12.63
C GLN A 269 -20.50 -40.08 11.20
N GLU A 270 -19.59 -41.04 11.00
CA GLU A 270 -19.87 -42.43 10.62
C GLU A 270 -20.83 -42.59 9.42
N VAL A 271 -20.29 -43.08 8.29
CA VAL A 271 -20.99 -44.04 7.43
C VAL A 271 -19.99 -45.12 7.00
N LEU A 272 -20.24 -46.32 7.52
CA LEU A 272 -19.76 -47.63 7.08
C LEU A 272 -20.34 -48.00 5.71
N TYR A 273 -19.56 -48.63 4.83
CA TYR A 273 -19.58 -50.08 4.55
C TYR A 273 -18.44 -50.43 3.60
#